data_AF-A0A7K1TEF8-F1
#
_entry.id   AF-A0A7K1TEF8-F1
#
_cell.length_a   1.000
_cell.length_b   1.000
_cell.length_c   1.000
_cell.angle_alpha   90.00
_cell.angle_beta   90.00
_cell.angle_gamma   90.00
#
_symmetry.space_group_name_H-M   'P 1'
#
loop_
_entity.id
_entity.type
_entity.pdbx_description
1 polymer ?
#
loop_
_entity_poly.entity_id
_entity_poly.type
_entity_poly.pdbx_seq_one_letter_code
_entity_poly.pdbx_strand_id
1 'polypeptide(L)'
;MNVFSLFDYLASVDTAQAGPAPRRALLHQLGRAAAAALPLGVLSTAPAAASTLASLDQLALLLRLEYTQRAFYTQALASTALGLSGSLRDDVVRLQSQQQQHIDFLNQALLNSGVTPPTPAATYNFSGSRTGSILFPNALTTEAGFLELAQQLEDAGVRIYLGQLSLLTADRPLLGGVQRLATVESRHAAHLRTLRRRRGAQVKGWPSAADLVPTYPVQFTTQATTPASTGTVYSGEATEQQFLSGYRQVPFTALLIGTYIVQSTAIAEAFDEPMVTQDAISLLNIFSA
;
A
#
# COMPACT_ATOMS: atom_id res chain seq x y z
N MET A 1 25.25 4.19 20.67
CA MET A 1 26.01 5.00 19.69
C MET A 1 25.56 6.43 19.83
N ASN A 2 26.50 7.37 19.95
CA ASN A 2 26.21 8.77 20.24
C ASN A 2 25.97 9.52 18.92
N VAL A 3 24.89 10.30 18.82
CA VAL A 3 24.41 10.92 17.57
C VAL A 3 25.49 11.81 16.92
N PHE A 4 26.37 12.40 17.73
CA PHE A 4 27.49 13.22 17.27
C PHE A 4 28.55 12.44 16.45
N SER A 5 28.81 11.17 16.79
CA SER A 5 29.77 10.34 16.05
C SER A 5 29.31 9.95 14.64
N LEU A 6 27.99 9.99 14.40
CA LEU A 6 27.40 9.70 13.10
C LEU A 6 27.62 10.87 12.14
N PHE A 7 27.49 12.11 12.62
CA PHE A 7 27.69 13.31 11.80
C PHE A 7 29.15 13.54 11.45
N ASP A 8 30.08 13.26 12.37
CA ASP A 8 31.53 13.34 12.10
C ASP A 8 31.97 12.30 11.05
N TYR A 9 31.42 11.08 11.11
CA TYR A 9 31.68 10.05 10.11
C TYR A 9 31.11 10.43 8.73
N LEU A 10 29.89 10.97 8.67
CA LEU A 10 29.25 11.40 7.44
C LEU A 10 29.94 12.62 6.80
N ALA A 11 30.54 13.50 7.61
CA ALA A 11 31.30 14.66 7.13
C ALA A 11 32.71 14.31 6.59
N SER A 12 33.23 13.13 6.94
CA SER A 12 34.58 12.69 6.55
C SER A 12 34.66 12.00 5.16
N VAL A 13 33.52 11.84 4.48
CA VAL A 13 33.46 11.11 3.20
C VAL A 13 33.70 12.07 2.03
N ASP A 14 34.81 11.84 1.32
CA ASP A 14 35.26 12.63 0.15
C ASP A 14 34.31 12.47 -1.05
N THR A 15 33.82 13.59 -1.59
CA THR A 15 32.70 13.67 -2.55
C THR A 15 33.12 13.60 -4.02
N ALA A 16 34.42 13.45 -4.31
CA ALA A 16 34.96 13.57 -5.67
C ALA A 16 34.69 12.38 -6.62
N GLN A 17 34.03 11.29 -6.19
CA GLN A 17 33.96 10.01 -6.93
C GLN A 17 32.56 9.33 -6.92
N ALA A 18 31.46 10.08 -7.06
CA ALA A 18 30.10 9.58 -6.91
C ALA A 18 29.41 9.12 -8.23
N GLY A 19 29.15 7.82 -8.42
CA GLY A 19 28.20 7.30 -9.44
C GLY A 19 26.78 7.13 -8.88
N PRO A 20 25.80 6.49 -9.57
CA PRO A 20 24.50 6.09 -9.00
C PRO A 20 24.54 4.68 -8.35
N ALA A 21 23.96 4.51 -7.15
CA ALA A 21 23.97 3.25 -6.40
C ALA A 21 22.69 2.40 -6.60
N PRO A 22 22.79 1.05 -6.66
CA PRO A 22 21.63 0.17 -6.72
C PRO A 22 20.88 0.05 -5.38
N ARG A 23 19.53 0.08 -5.42
CA ARG A 23 18.58 -0.03 -4.28
C ARG A 23 18.90 -1.14 -3.27
N ARG A 24 19.47 -2.26 -3.70
CA ARG A 24 19.88 -3.37 -2.80
C ARG A 24 21.04 -2.98 -1.87
N ALA A 25 22.01 -2.21 -2.36
CA ALA A 25 23.09 -1.69 -1.54
C ALA A 25 22.58 -0.65 -0.54
N LEU A 26 21.63 0.18 -0.96
CA LEU A 26 20.91 1.14 -0.12
C LEU A 26 20.17 0.43 1.02
N LEU A 27 19.36 -0.60 0.73
CA LEU A 27 18.62 -1.36 1.75
C LEU A 27 19.55 -2.14 2.70
N HIS A 28 20.65 -2.70 2.19
CA HIS A 28 21.66 -3.36 3.04
C HIS A 28 22.39 -2.39 3.96
N GLN A 29 22.64 -1.15 3.53
CA GLN A 29 23.29 -0.14 4.36
C GLN A 29 22.31 0.52 5.35
N LEU A 30 21.06 0.79 4.92
CA LEU A 30 19.98 1.23 5.81
C LEU A 30 19.71 0.17 6.88
N GLY A 31 19.70 -1.13 6.55
CA GLY A 31 19.56 -2.20 7.54
C GLY A 31 20.68 -2.24 8.61
N ARG A 32 21.86 -1.68 8.33
CA ARG A 32 22.96 -1.55 9.31
C ARG A 32 22.90 -0.24 10.12
N ALA A 33 22.16 0.76 9.65
CA ALA A 33 21.98 2.06 10.30
C ALA A 33 20.59 2.23 10.99
N ALA A 34 19.59 1.43 10.63
CA ALA A 34 18.18 1.59 11.00
C ALA A 34 17.81 1.08 12.40
N ALA A 35 18.78 0.83 13.28
CA ALA A 35 18.48 0.61 14.70
C ALA A 35 18.07 1.92 15.42
N ALA A 36 18.15 3.10 14.78
CA ALA A 36 18.03 4.38 15.48
C ALA A 36 17.07 5.45 14.92
N ALA A 37 16.45 5.31 13.74
CA ALA A 37 15.46 6.29 13.27
C ALA A 37 14.70 5.80 12.02
N LEU A 38 13.74 4.90 12.21
CA LEU A 38 12.65 4.77 11.22
C LEU A 38 11.52 5.68 11.68
N PRO A 39 11.01 6.60 10.85
CA PRO A 39 9.80 7.33 11.15
C PRO A 39 8.62 6.37 11.01
N LEU A 40 8.40 5.53 12.02
CA LEU A 40 7.11 4.87 12.18
C LEU A 40 6.11 5.98 12.48
N GLY A 41 5.07 6.07 11.65
CA GLY A 41 4.16 7.20 11.52
C GLY A 41 3.53 7.69 12.83
N VAL A 42 2.95 8.89 12.72
CA VAL A 42 2.18 9.66 13.72
C VAL A 42 1.73 8.83 14.94
N LEU A 43 2.44 9.01 16.07
CA LEU A 43 1.92 8.60 17.38
C LEU A 43 0.74 9.51 17.74
N SER A 44 -0.49 8.98 17.78
CA SER A 44 -1.63 9.66 18.39
C SER A 44 -1.68 9.33 19.88
N THR A 45 -1.76 10.34 20.75
CA THR A 45 -1.82 10.17 22.21
C THR A 45 -3.26 10.02 22.72
N ALA A 46 -4.08 9.22 22.04
CA ALA A 46 -5.46 8.99 22.45
C ALA A 46 -5.51 8.17 23.77
N PRO A 47 -6.54 8.36 24.62
CA PRO A 47 -6.76 7.52 25.81
C PRO A 47 -6.82 6.04 25.42
N ALA A 48 -6.30 5.15 26.27
CA ALA A 48 -6.18 3.72 25.97
C ALA A 48 -7.48 3.07 25.43
N ALA A 49 -8.63 3.38 26.04
CA ALA A 49 -9.93 2.86 25.57
C ALA A 49 -10.35 3.39 24.19
N ALA A 50 -10.05 4.66 23.89
CA ALA A 50 -10.31 5.26 22.58
C ALA A 50 -9.36 4.68 21.51
N SER A 51 -8.09 4.38 21.87
CA SER A 51 -7.16 3.70 20.98
C SER A 51 -7.56 2.24 20.70
N THR A 52 -8.15 1.54 21.68
CA THR A 52 -8.64 0.17 21.49
C THR A 52 -9.85 0.13 20.55
N LEU A 53 -10.83 1.03 20.72
CA LEU A 53 -11.98 1.11 19.81
C LEU A 53 -11.57 1.50 18.39
N ALA A 54 -10.67 2.48 18.25
CA ALA A 54 -10.14 2.88 16.95
C ALA A 54 -9.37 1.74 16.26
N SER A 55 -8.67 0.89 17.02
CA SER A 55 -8.00 -0.30 16.49
C SER A 55 -8.98 -1.29 15.85
N LEU A 56 -10.14 -1.49 16.47
CA LEU A 56 -11.15 -2.46 16.02
C LEU A 56 -11.86 -1.99 14.74
N ASP A 57 -12.18 -0.70 14.64
CA ASP A 57 -12.71 -0.11 13.41
C ASP A 57 -11.73 -0.27 12.24
N GLN A 58 -10.42 -0.16 12.51
CA GLN A 58 -9.40 -0.38 11.49
C GLN A 58 -9.28 -1.84 11.06
N LEU A 59 -9.38 -2.80 11.98
CA LEU A 59 -9.42 -4.22 11.60
C LEU A 59 -10.64 -4.54 10.74
N ALA A 60 -11.80 -3.93 11.04
CA ALA A 60 -13.00 -4.07 10.23
C ALA A 60 -12.81 -3.48 8.81
N LEU A 61 -12.14 -2.33 8.70
CA LEU A 61 -11.78 -1.73 7.41
C LEU A 61 -10.82 -2.62 6.61
N LEU A 62 -9.76 -3.14 7.24
CA LEU A 62 -8.83 -4.07 6.59
C LEU A 62 -9.54 -5.34 6.14
N LEU A 63 -10.43 -5.90 6.96
CA LEU A 63 -11.20 -7.08 6.58
C LEU A 63 -12.09 -6.82 5.36
N ARG A 64 -12.68 -5.63 5.26
CA ARG A 64 -13.45 -5.21 4.10
C ARG A 64 -12.60 -5.09 2.82
N LEU A 65 -11.38 -4.58 2.94
CA LEU A 65 -10.40 -4.57 1.85
C LEU A 65 -10.15 -6.00 1.36
N GLU A 66 -9.84 -6.92 2.26
CA GLU A 66 -9.52 -8.31 1.92
C GLU A 66 -10.70 -9.05 1.26
N TYR A 67 -11.93 -8.83 1.75
CA TYR A 67 -13.12 -9.35 1.07
C TYR A 67 -13.26 -8.82 -0.36
N THR A 68 -12.91 -7.55 -0.59
CA THR A 68 -12.95 -6.93 -1.92
C THR A 68 -11.92 -7.56 -2.86
N GLN A 69 -10.65 -7.69 -2.45
CA GLN A 69 -9.60 -8.29 -3.28
C GLN A 69 -9.86 -9.78 -3.54
N ARG A 70 -10.29 -10.54 -2.52
CA ARG A 70 -10.67 -11.94 -2.70
C ARG A 70 -11.84 -12.09 -3.67
N ALA A 71 -12.85 -11.23 -3.57
CA ALA A 71 -13.98 -11.24 -4.51
C ALA A 71 -13.52 -10.95 -5.94
N PHE A 72 -12.60 -10.01 -6.14
CA PHE A 72 -12.03 -9.70 -7.44
C PHE A 72 -11.35 -10.92 -8.08
N TYR A 73 -10.44 -11.56 -7.35
CA TYR A 73 -9.75 -12.76 -7.87
C TYR A 73 -10.70 -13.93 -8.09
N THR A 74 -11.72 -14.08 -7.24
CA THR A 74 -12.76 -15.10 -7.42
C THR A 74 -13.52 -14.89 -8.73
N GLN A 75 -13.95 -13.66 -9.02
CA GLN A 75 -14.64 -13.33 -10.26
C GLN A 75 -13.71 -13.47 -11.48
N ALA A 76 -12.44 -13.10 -11.36
CA ALA A 76 -11.45 -13.27 -12.43
C ALA A 76 -11.23 -14.74 -12.80
N LEU A 77 -11.09 -15.62 -11.80
CA LEU A 77 -10.91 -17.07 -12.02
C LEU A 77 -12.13 -17.75 -12.62
N ALA A 78 -13.32 -17.21 -12.39
CA ALA A 78 -14.59 -17.68 -12.92
C ALA A 78 -14.96 -17.08 -14.28
N SER A 79 -14.34 -15.96 -14.68
CA SER A 79 -14.65 -15.28 -15.93
C SER A 79 -14.17 -16.07 -17.14
N THR A 80 -15.12 -16.57 -17.94
CA THR A 80 -14.85 -17.22 -19.22
C THR A 80 -14.34 -16.22 -20.27
N ALA A 81 -14.78 -14.96 -20.20
CA ALA A 81 -14.32 -13.89 -21.09
C ALA A 81 -12.84 -13.54 -20.85
N LEU A 82 -12.42 -13.50 -19.58
CA LEU A 82 -11.02 -13.26 -19.23
C LEU A 82 -10.13 -14.47 -19.55
N GLY A 83 -10.65 -15.69 -19.33
CA GLY A 83 -10.00 -16.92 -19.78
C GLY A 83 -8.61 -17.17 -19.17
N LEU A 84 -8.40 -16.85 -17.89
CA LEU A 84 -7.10 -17.03 -17.21
C LEU A 84 -6.60 -18.47 -17.32
N SER A 85 -5.36 -18.64 -17.79
CA SER A 85 -4.71 -19.93 -18.00
C SER A 85 -3.22 -19.89 -17.67
N GLY A 86 -2.59 -21.07 -17.64
CA GLY A 86 -1.15 -21.22 -17.40
C GLY A 86 -0.67 -20.58 -16.09
N SER A 87 0.56 -20.07 -16.10
CA SER A 87 1.19 -19.48 -14.91
C SER A 87 0.42 -18.27 -14.36
N LEU A 88 -0.27 -17.50 -15.22
CA LEU A 88 -1.08 -16.38 -14.75
C LEU A 88 -2.26 -16.87 -13.91
N ARG A 89 -2.93 -17.96 -14.31
CA ARG A 89 -3.99 -18.56 -13.49
C ARG A 89 -3.45 -19.03 -12.15
N ASP A 90 -2.31 -19.70 -12.15
CA ASP A 90 -1.68 -20.21 -10.92
C ASP A 90 -1.32 -19.07 -9.96
N ASP A 91 -0.81 -17.96 -10.49
CA ASP A 91 -0.54 -16.75 -9.72
C ASP A 91 -1.83 -16.18 -9.11
N VAL A 92 -2.92 -16.10 -9.87
CA VAL A 92 -4.21 -15.59 -9.38
C VAL A 92 -4.85 -16.50 -8.34
N VAL A 93 -4.74 -17.82 -8.48
CA VAL A 93 -5.16 -18.79 -7.44
C VAL A 93 -4.38 -18.56 -6.15
N ARG A 94 -3.07 -18.32 -6.26
CA ARG A 94 -2.23 -18.04 -5.09
C ARG A 94 -2.62 -16.74 -4.41
N LEU A 95 -2.79 -15.66 -5.17
CA LEU A 95 -3.24 -14.36 -4.66
C LEU A 95 -4.60 -14.50 -3.93
N GLN A 96 -5.57 -15.15 -4.56
CA GLN A 96 -6.88 -15.41 -3.93
C GLN A 96 -6.74 -16.17 -2.60
N SER A 97 -5.89 -17.20 -2.55
CA SER A 97 -5.65 -17.97 -1.34
C SER A 97 -4.97 -17.15 -0.24
N GLN A 98 -4.09 -16.22 -0.59
CA GLN A 98 -3.44 -15.33 0.38
C GLN A 98 -4.45 -14.33 0.95
N GLN A 99 -5.36 -13.80 0.11
CA GLN A 99 -6.45 -12.95 0.62
C GLN A 99 -7.40 -13.71 1.56
N GLN A 100 -7.64 -15.01 1.33
CA GLN A 100 -8.36 -15.83 2.33
C GLN A 100 -7.59 -15.93 3.65
N GLN A 101 -6.26 -16.11 3.63
CA GLN A 101 -5.47 -16.18 4.86
C GLN A 101 -5.48 -14.86 5.64
N HIS A 102 -5.50 -13.72 4.94
CA HIS A 102 -5.66 -12.40 5.57
C HIS A 102 -7.04 -12.27 6.23
N ILE A 103 -8.11 -12.68 5.53
CA ILE A 103 -9.48 -12.70 6.06
C ILE A 103 -9.56 -13.56 7.33
N ASP A 104 -8.96 -14.75 7.32
CA ASP A 104 -8.99 -15.65 8.47
C ASP A 104 -8.27 -15.04 9.67
N PHE A 105 -7.10 -14.43 9.45
CA PHE A 105 -6.35 -13.72 10.48
C PHE A 105 -7.17 -12.56 11.08
N LEU A 106 -7.75 -11.70 10.25
CA LEU A 106 -8.50 -10.52 10.69
C LEU A 106 -9.80 -10.89 11.40
N ASN A 107 -10.51 -11.91 10.93
CA ASN A 107 -11.69 -12.45 11.61
C ASN A 107 -11.34 -12.98 13.01
N GLN A 108 -10.26 -13.75 13.11
CA GLN A 108 -9.79 -14.27 14.41
C GLN A 108 -9.38 -13.14 15.34
N ALA A 109 -8.67 -12.11 14.84
CA ALA A 109 -8.30 -10.95 15.63
C ALA A 109 -9.54 -10.22 16.21
N LEU A 110 -10.55 -9.95 15.38
CA LEU A 110 -11.80 -9.33 15.80
C LEU A 110 -12.57 -10.17 16.83
N LEU A 111 -12.71 -11.48 16.58
CA LEU A 111 -13.38 -12.40 17.51
C LEU A 111 -12.67 -12.49 18.86
N ASN A 112 -11.33 -12.56 18.85
CA ASN A 112 -10.53 -12.57 20.08
C ASN A 112 -10.65 -11.26 20.88
N SER A 113 -10.96 -10.16 20.21
CA SER A 113 -11.29 -8.88 20.84
C SER A 113 -12.76 -8.73 21.25
N GLY A 114 -13.58 -9.77 21.09
CA GLY A 114 -15.00 -9.76 21.45
C GLY A 114 -15.89 -9.00 20.46
N VAL A 115 -15.38 -8.70 19.27
CA VAL A 115 -16.13 -8.01 18.20
C VAL A 115 -16.61 -9.03 17.17
N THR A 116 -17.89 -8.96 16.81
CA THR A 116 -18.42 -9.71 15.68
C THR A 116 -17.82 -9.16 14.38
N PRO A 117 -17.11 -9.96 13.59
CA PRO A 117 -16.52 -9.47 12.35
C PRO A 117 -17.60 -9.03 11.35
N PRO A 118 -17.39 -7.93 10.61
CA PRO A 118 -18.27 -7.57 9.51
C PRO A 118 -18.30 -8.68 8.46
N THR A 119 -19.47 -8.91 7.88
CA THR A 119 -19.63 -9.84 6.76
C THR A 119 -19.21 -9.17 5.44
N PRO A 120 -18.82 -9.94 4.41
CA PRO A 120 -18.58 -9.40 3.08
C PRO A 120 -19.84 -8.72 2.53
N ALA A 121 -19.66 -7.81 1.58
CA ALA A 121 -20.78 -7.22 0.86
C ALA A 121 -21.58 -8.30 0.10
N ALA A 122 -22.88 -8.07 -0.06
CA ALA A 122 -23.74 -9.01 -0.77
C ALA A 122 -23.28 -9.18 -2.24
N THR A 123 -22.79 -8.09 -2.84
CA THR A 123 -22.35 -8.08 -4.23
C THR A 123 -21.14 -7.18 -4.48
N TYR A 124 -20.21 -7.68 -5.29
CA TYR A 124 -19.06 -6.93 -5.77
C TYR A 124 -19.16 -6.67 -7.28
N ASN A 125 -18.99 -5.42 -7.70
CA ASN A 125 -19.04 -4.98 -9.09
C ASN A 125 -17.72 -4.30 -9.51
N PHE A 126 -16.86 -5.07 -10.18
CA PHE A 126 -15.56 -4.59 -10.68
C PHE A 126 -15.61 -3.90 -12.03
N SER A 127 -16.78 -3.72 -12.63
CA SER A 127 -16.94 -2.79 -13.75
C SER A 127 -17.03 -1.33 -13.30
N GLY A 128 -17.25 -1.08 -12.00
CA GLY A 128 -17.44 0.25 -11.43
C GLY A 128 -18.75 0.93 -11.84
N SER A 129 -19.66 0.22 -12.53
CA SER A 129 -20.88 0.78 -13.12
C SER A 129 -21.94 1.29 -12.13
N ARG A 130 -21.72 1.17 -10.82
CA ARG A 130 -22.61 1.71 -9.78
C ARG A 130 -22.73 3.23 -9.82
N THR A 131 -21.74 3.92 -10.38
CA THR A 131 -21.76 5.38 -10.57
C THR A 131 -22.54 5.80 -11.83
N GLY A 132 -23.24 4.86 -12.48
CA GLY A 132 -24.00 5.07 -13.72
C GLY A 132 -23.18 4.88 -15.01
N SER A 133 -21.85 5.05 -14.94
CA SER A 133 -20.92 4.80 -16.05
C SER A 133 -19.99 3.63 -15.74
N ILE A 134 -19.69 2.80 -16.75
CA ILE A 134 -18.70 1.73 -16.60
C ILE A 134 -17.31 2.37 -16.45
N LEU A 135 -16.69 2.21 -15.28
CA LEU A 135 -15.38 2.77 -14.96
C LEU A 135 -14.23 1.86 -15.40
N PHE A 136 -14.43 0.53 -15.32
CA PHE A 136 -13.40 -0.47 -15.62
C PHE A 136 -13.96 -1.53 -16.59
N PRO A 137 -14.21 -1.15 -17.86
CA PRO A 137 -14.92 -2.01 -18.83
C PRO A 137 -14.20 -3.32 -19.13
N ASN A 138 -12.87 -3.35 -18.93
CA ASN A 138 -12.02 -4.47 -19.31
C ASN A 138 -11.51 -5.31 -18.14
N ALA A 139 -11.89 -4.98 -16.90
CA ALA A 139 -11.32 -5.56 -15.68
C ALA A 139 -11.50 -7.08 -15.54
N LEU A 140 -12.56 -7.64 -16.13
CA LEU A 140 -12.87 -9.07 -16.09
C LEU A 140 -13.06 -9.68 -17.48
N THR A 141 -12.58 -9.00 -18.53
CA THR A 141 -12.74 -9.44 -19.93
C THR A 141 -11.44 -9.49 -20.71
N THR A 142 -10.41 -8.73 -20.34
CA THR A 142 -9.10 -8.82 -20.97
C THR A 142 -7.99 -8.91 -19.93
N GLU A 143 -6.91 -9.62 -20.26
CA GLU A 143 -5.76 -9.78 -19.37
C GLU A 143 -5.13 -8.43 -18.99
N ALA A 144 -5.05 -7.49 -19.94
CA ALA A 144 -4.51 -6.16 -19.69
C ALA A 144 -5.40 -5.35 -18.73
N GLY A 145 -6.72 -5.38 -18.91
CA GLY A 145 -7.67 -4.71 -18.02
C GLY A 145 -7.70 -5.34 -16.63
N PHE A 146 -7.66 -6.67 -16.55
CA PHE A 146 -7.54 -7.40 -15.29
C PHE A 146 -6.28 -7.00 -14.53
N LEU A 147 -5.10 -7.10 -15.16
CA LEU A 147 -3.84 -6.77 -14.50
C LEU A 147 -3.76 -5.29 -14.10
N GLU A 148 -4.34 -4.39 -14.88
CA GLU A 148 -4.41 -2.96 -14.55
C GLU A 148 -5.24 -2.70 -13.29
N LEU A 149 -6.45 -3.27 -13.17
CA LEU A 149 -7.25 -3.11 -11.95
C LEU A 149 -6.62 -3.88 -10.77
N ALA A 150 -6.07 -5.07 -11.00
CA ALA A 150 -5.38 -5.85 -9.98
C ALA A 150 -4.23 -5.05 -9.34
N GLN A 151 -3.38 -4.43 -10.17
CA GLN A 151 -2.31 -3.56 -9.68
C GLN A 151 -2.87 -2.45 -8.80
N GLN A 152 -3.90 -1.74 -9.25
CA GLN A 152 -4.46 -0.62 -8.49
C GLN A 152 -5.08 -1.06 -7.16
N LEU A 153 -5.70 -2.24 -7.12
CA LEU A 153 -6.26 -2.78 -5.88
C LEU A 153 -5.17 -3.20 -4.88
N GLU A 154 -4.12 -3.89 -5.34
CA GLU A 154 -3.01 -4.29 -4.46
C GLU A 154 -2.17 -3.09 -4.01
N ASP A 155 -1.90 -2.12 -4.89
CA ASP A 155 -1.23 -0.86 -4.52
C ASP A 155 -2.07 -0.10 -3.48
N ALA A 156 -3.40 -0.01 -3.68
CA ALA A 156 -4.29 0.56 -2.67
C ALA A 156 -4.26 -0.24 -1.37
N GLY A 157 -4.22 -1.57 -1.43
CA GLY A 157 -4.14 -2.44 -0.27
C GLY A 157 -2.95 -2.11 0.62
N VAL A 158 -1.75 -2.01 0.03
CA VAL A 158 -0.53 -1.59 0.75
C VAL A 158 -0.74 -0.25 1.46
N ARG A 159 -1.25 0.76 0.75
CA ARG A 159 -1.46 2.10 1.31
C ARG A 159 -2.49 2.09 2.44
N ILE A 160 -3.57 1.34 2.30
CA ILE A 160 -4.62 1.20 3.33
C ILE A 160 -4.05 0.53 4.58
N TYR A 161 -3.29 -0.56 4.42
CA TYR A 161 -2.59 -1.20 5.54
C TYR A 161 -1.69 -0.22 6.27
N LEU A 162 -0.80 0.48 5.55
CA LEU A 162 0.12 1.45 6.13
C LEU A 162 -0.62 2.57 6.87
N GLY A 163 -1.71 3.09 6.30
CA GLY A 163 -2.52 4.13 6.92
C GLY A 163 -3.22 3.71 8.21
N GLN A 164 -3.47 2.40 8.40
CA GLN A 164 -4.10 1.89 9.61
C GLN A 164 -3.09 1.54 10.71
N LEU A 165 -1.80 1.37 10.40
CA LEU A 165 -0.79 0.92 11.38
C LEU A 165 -0.65 1.87 12.58
N SER A 166 -0.73 3.19 12.36
CA SER A 166 -0.57 4.18 13.45
C SER A 166 -1.69 4.11 14.49
N LEU A 167 -2.82 3.50 14.16
CA LEU A 167 -3.97 3.35 15.05
C LEU A 167 -3.93 2.03 15.84
N LEU A 168 -3.00 1.11 15.51
CA LEU A 168 -2.86 -0.21 16.13
C LEU A 168 -1.73 -0.27 17.17
N THR A 169 -1.08 0.85 17.49
CA THR A 169 0.15 0.86 18.31
C THR A 169 -0.05 0.43 19.76
N ALA A 170 -1.29 0.44 20.25
CA ALA A 170 -1.63 0.01 21.60
C ALA A 170 -1.53 -1.52 21.80
N ASP A 171 -1.73 -2.31 20.73
CA ASP A 171 -1.64 -3.77 20.75
C ASP A 171 -0.46 -4.24 19.90
N ARG A 172 0.70 -4.45 20.53
CA ARG A 172 1.95 -4.77 19.84
C ARG A 172 1.91 -6.11 19.10
N PRO A 173 1.36 -7.20 19.67
CA PRO A 173 1.14 -8.45 18.93
C PRO A 173 0.27 -8.26 17.69
N LEU A 174 -0.87 -7.56 17.81
CA LEU A 174 -1.75 -7.29 16.68
C LEU A 174 -1.06 -6.44 15.62
N LEU A 175 -0.38 -5.36 16.01
CA LEU A 175 0.43 -4.53 15.13
C LEU A 175 1.44 -5.36 14.35
N GLY A 176 2.18 -6.24 15.04
CA GLY A 176 3.15 -7.13 14.39
C GLY A 176 2.52 -8.11 13.40
N GLY A 177 1.30 -8.56 13.67
CA GLY A 177 0.52 -9.36 12.72
C GLY A 177 0.12 -8.57 11.47
N VAL A 178 -0.49 -7.39 11.66
CA VAL A 178 -0.93 -6.52 10.57
C VAL A 178 0.24 -6.02 9.71
N GLN A 179 1.40 -5.74 10.32
CA GLN A 179 2.63 -5.41 9.58
C GLN A 179 3.06 -6.55 8.64
N ARG A 180 2.93 -7.82 9.05
CA ARG A 180 3.25 -8.95 8.17
C ARG A 180 2.29 -9.04 7.00
N LEU A 181 0.99 -8.82 7.22
CA LEU A 181 0.00 -8.76 6.14
C LEU A 181 0.38 -7.64 5.14
N ALA A 182 0.72 -6.45 5.63
CA ALA A 182 1.20 -5.36 4.78
C ALA A 182 2.41 -5.76 3.91
N THR A 183 3.38 -6.51 4.46
CA THR A 183 4.51 -7.01 3.64
C THR A 183 4.10 -8.04 2.58
N VAL A 184 3.03 -8.81 2.80
CA VAL A 184 2.50 -9.75 1.82
C VAL A 184 1.79 -8.99 0.70
N GLU A 185 0.97 -8.00 1.04
CA GLU A 185 0.34 -7.08 0.06
C GLU A 185 1.39 -6.36 -0.80
N SER A 186 2.49 -5.89 -0.21
CA SER A 186 3.58 -5.27 -0.99
C SER A 186 4.21 -6.25 -2.00
N ARG A 187 4.22 -7.55 -1.70
CA ARG A 187 4.70 -8.58 -2.64
C ARG A 187 3.68 -8.86 -3.73
N HIS A 188 2.39 -8.83 -3.43
CA HIS A 188 1.32 -8.94 -4.43
C HIS A 188 1.40 -7.78 -5.42
N ALA A 189 1.46 -6.54 -4.92
CA ALA A 189 1.63 -5.34 -5.71
C ALA A 189 2.87 -5.44 -6.62
N ALA A 190 4.04 -5.73 -6.05
CA ALA A 190 5.28 -5.86 -6.82
C ALA A 190 5.24 -6.98 -7.88
N HIS A 191 4.55 -8.08 -7.59
CA HIS A 191 4.35 -9.19 -8.53
C HIS A 191 3.49 -8.77 -9.72
N LEU A 192 2.31 -8.19 -9.48
CA LEU A 192 1.41 -7.72 -10.54
C LEU A 192 2.05 -6.64 -11.40
N ARG A 193 2.75 -5.69 -10.78
CA ARG A 193 3.52 -4.66 -11.48
C ARG A 193 4.60 -5.27 -12.36
N THR A 194 5.30 -6.30 -11.87
CA THR A 194 6.28 -7.05 -12.66
C THR A 194 5.63 -7.82 -13.82
N LEU A 195 4.47 -8.43 -13.60
CA LEU A 195 3.69 -9.09 -14.65
C LEU A 195 3.25 -8.12 -15.75
N ARG A 196 2.79 -6.93 -15.38
CA ARG A 196 2.44 -5.86 -16.33
C ARG A 196 3.66 -5.35 -17.08
N ARG A 197 4.79 -5.11 -16.39
CA ARG A 197 6.04 -4.68 -17.03
C ARG A 197 6.55 -5.70 -18.06
N ARG A 198 6.48 -7.00 -17.75
CA ARG A 198 6.84 -8.08 -18.70
C ARG A 198 5.94 -8.11 -19.94
N ARG A 199 4.76 -7.51 -19.87
CA ARG A 199 3.79 -7.36 -20.97
C ARG A 199 3.84 -5.99 -21.64
N GLY A 200 4.89 -5.20 -21.36
CA GLY A 200 5.15 -3.92 -22.02
C GLY A 200 4.56 -2.70 -21.30
N ALA A 201 3.89 -2.85 -20.15
CA ALA A 201 3.46 -1.68 -19.38
C ALA A 201 4.66 -0.91 -18.82
N GLN A 202 4.60 0.42 -18.88
CA GLN A 202 5.63 1.30 -18.32
C GLN A 202 5.36 1.55 -16.83
N VAL A 203 5.70 0.56 -16.00
CA VAL A 203 5.56 0.64 -14.54
C VAL A 203 6.79 0.08 -13.83
N LYS A 204 7.20 0.70 -12.70
CA LYS A 204 8.21 0.17 -11.79
C LYS A 204 7.65 -0.98 -10.94
N GLY A 205 8.52 -1.70 -10.24
CA GLY A 205 8.10 -2.77 -9.30
C GLY A 205 7.43 -2.26 -8.01
N TRP A 206 7.28 -0.94 -7.89
CA TRP A 206 6.68 -0.16 -6.80
C TRP A 206 6.02 1.08 -7.43
N PRO A 207 5.06 1.75 -6.76
CA PRO A 207 4.50 3.02 -7.21
C PRO A 207 5.56 4.08 -7.50
N SER A 208 5.40 4.83 -8.59
CA SER A 208 6.36 5.86 -9.00
C SER A 208 5.71 6.93 -9.85
N ALA A 209 6.13 8.18 -9.67
CA ALA A 209 5.76 9.28 -10.56
C ALA A 209 6.21 9.09 -12.02
N ALA A 210 7.16 8.16 -12.27
CA ALA A 210 7.61 7.80 -13.60
C ALA A 210 6.74 6.71 -14.27
N ASP A 211 5.75 6.16 -13.55
CA ASP A 211 4.81 5.20 -14.13
C ASP A 211 3.86 5.88 -15.12
N LEU A 212 3.50 5.16 -16.18
CA LEU A 212 2.39 5.59 -17.00
C LEU A 212 1.08 5.48 -16.21
N VAL A 213 0.27 6.54 -16.24
CA VAL A 213 -1.05 6.58 -15.61
C VAL A 213 -1.91 5.44 -16.16
N PRO A 214 -2.63 4.67 -15.31
CA PRO A 214 -3.56 3.65 -15.78
C PRO A 214 -4.56 4.19 -16.78
N THR A 215 -4.97 3.36 -17.74
CA THR A 215 -5.99 3.76 -18.73
C THR A 215 -7.33 4.03 -18.04
N TYR A 216 -7.67 3.20 -17.06
CA TYR A 216 -8.85 3.36 -16.21
C TYR A 216 -8.41 3.53 -14.75
N PRO A 217 -8.06 4.77 -14.33
CA PRO A 217 -7.62 5.01 -12.98
C PRO A 217 -8.78 4.84 -11.99
N VAL A 218 -8.53 4.16 -10.87
CA VAL A 218 -9.46 4.11 -9.74
C VAL A 218 -9.48 5.48 -9.08
N GLN A 219 -10.62 6.17 -9.21
CA GLN A 219 -10.86 7.50 -8.68
C GLN A 219 -11.91 7.46 -7.57
N PHE A 220 -11.69 8.21 -6.50
CA PHE A 220 -12.59 8.31 -5.36
C PHE A 220 -12.65 9.74 -4.84
N THR A 221 -13.71 10.09 -4.13
CA THR A 221 -13.80 11.37 -3.42
C THR A 221 -12.86 11.32 -2.21
N THR A 222 -11.80 12.13 -2.25
CA THR A 222 -10.89 12.31 -1.12
C THR A 222 -11.46 13.33 -0.15
N GLN A 223 -11.35 13.03 1.14
CA GLN A 223 -11.71 13.91 2.24
C GLN A 223 -10.46 14.53 2.90
N ALA A 224 -9.29 14.36 2.31
CA ALA A 224 -8.03 14.95 2.80
C ALA A 224 -7.97 16.48 2.63
N THR A 225 -8.84 17.07 1.80
CA THR A 225 -8.93 18.50 1.54
C THR A 225 -10.35 19.02 1.76
N THR A 226 -10.49 20.27 2.22
CA THR A 226 -11.78 20.98 2.24
C THR A 226 -11.73 22.14 1.24
N PRO A 227 -12.56 22.17 0.18
CA PRO A 227 -13.61 21.21 -0.18
C PRO A 227 -13.10 19.84 -0.63
N ALA A 228 -13.98 18.83 -0.57
CA ALA A 228 -13.71 17.49 -1.08
C ALA A 228 -13.32 17.52 -2.57
N SER A 229 -12.35 16.70 -2.95
CA SER A 229 -11.79 16.67 -4.31
C SER A 229 -11.71 15.24 -4.84
N THR A 230 -11.37 15.06 -6.11
CA THR A 230 -11.15 13.74 -6.71
C THR A 230 -9.71 13.29 -6.47
N GLY A 231 -9.55 12.18 -5.75
CA GLY A 231 -8.28 11.47 -5.56
C GLY A 231 -8.18 10.23 -6.42
N THR A 232 -6.98 9.66 -6.50
CA THR A 232 -6.67 8.38 -7.13
C THR A 232 -5.94 7.47 -6.15
N VAL A 233 -5.79 6.19 -6.51
CA VAL A 233 -4.93 5.24 -5.79
C VAL A 233 -3.49 5.72 -5.64
N TYR A 234 -3.00 6.64 -6.48
CA TYR A 234 -1.62 7.14 -6.43
C TYR A 234 -1.52 8.58 -5.92
N SER A 235 -2.62 9.18 -5.44
CA SER A 235 -2.60 10.51 -4.85
C SER A 235 -1.67 10.56 -3.64
N GLY A 236 -0.64 11.40 -3.70
CA GLY A 236 0.37 11.55 -2.64
C GLY A 236 1.68 10.81 -2.91
N GLU A 237 1.72 9.79 -3.78
CA GLU A 237 2.92 8.96 -4.03
C GLU A 237 4.13 9.71 -4.61
N ALA A 238 3.93 10.94 -5.11
CA ALA A 238 5.02 11.81 -5.56
C ALA A 238 5.59 12.71 -4.45
N THR A 239 5.18 12.52 -3.18
CA THR A 239 5.60 13.38 -2.07
C THR A 239 7.07 13.12 -1.72
N GLU A 240 7.92 14.14 -1.86
CA GLU A 240 9.34 14.06 -1.49
C GLU A 240 9.61 14.43 -0.02
N GLN A 241 8.60 14.27 0.82
CA GLN A 241 8.61 14.67 2.22
C GLN A 241 7.97 13.58 3.09
N GLN A 242 8.61 13.24 4.20
CA GLN A 242 8.02 12.38 5.21
C GLN A 242 7.65 13.20 6.44
N PHE A 243 6.54 12.83 7.07
CA PHE A 243 6.07 13.49 8.29
C PHE A 243 6.53 12.72 9.52
N LEU A 244 7.36 13.37 10.35
CA LEU A 244 7.63 12.89 11.70
C LEU A 244 6.50 13.31 12.65
N SER A 245 6.33 12.55 13.74
CA SER A 245 5.46 12.94 14.86
C SER A 245 5.76 14.39 15.30
N GLY A 246 4.70 15.20 15.47
CA GLY A 246 4.83 16.64 15.73
C GLY A 246 4.88 17.53 14.48
N TYR A 247 4.42 17.04 13.31
CA TYR A 247 4.32 17.78 12.04
C TYR A 247 5.64 18.33 11.48
N ARG A 248 6.79 17.82 11.96
CA ARG A 248 8.07 18.18 11.39
C ARG A 248 8.23 17.47 10.06
N GLN A 249 8.03 18.21 8.97
CA GLN A 249 8.36 17.74 7.63
C GLN A 249 9.86 17.50 7.53
N VAL A 250 10.24 16.29 7.15
CA VAL A 250 11.61 15.96 6.78
C VAL A 250 11.66 15.93 5.26
N PRO A 251 12.18 16.99 4.61
CA PRO A 251 12.38 16.95 3.17
C PRO A 251 13.46 15.92 2.84
N PHE A 252 13.24 15.14 1.79
CA PHE A 252 14.30 14.30 1.22
C PHE A 252 15.23 15.17 0.34
N THR A 253 15.93 16.16 0.92
CA THR A 253 16.79 17.10 0.18
C THR A 253 18.13 16.50 -0.31
N ALA A 254 18.17 15.18 -0.51
CA ALA A 254 19.33 14.31 -0.69
C ALA A 254 19.93 13.78 0.62
N LEU A 255 19.97 12.44 0.73
CA LEU A 255 20.84 11.76 1.70
C LEU A 255 22.17 11.47 1.01
N LEU A 256 23.26 11.92 1.61
CA LEU A 256 24.58 11.38 1.33
C LEU A 256 24.68 9.98 1.96
N ILE A 257 24.89 8.97 1.11
CA ILE A 257 25.14 7.59 1.56
C ILE A 257 26.46 7.15 0.97
N GLY A 258 27.52 7.22 1.77
CA GLY A 258 28.88 7.08 1.27
C GLY A 258 29.19 8.20 0.28
N THR A 259 29.72 7.87 -0.90
CA THR A 259 29.97 8.85 -1.97
C THR A 259 28.72 9.19 -2.78
N TYR A 260 27.60 8.49 -2.60
CA TYR A 260 26.43 8.62 -3.48
C TYR A 260 25.49 9.75 -3.02
N ILE A 261 25.11 10.64 -3.94
CA ILE A 261 23.96 11.53 -3.77
C ILE A 261 22.72 10.75 -4.19
N VAL A 262 21.86 10.38 -3.23
CA VAL A 262 20.56 9.82 -3.57
C VAL A 262 19.60 10.98 -3.87
N GLN A 263 19.11 11.06 -5.11
CA GLN A 263 18.12 12.06 -5.53
C GLN A 263 16.82 11.90 -4.70
N SER A 264 16.15 13.03 -4.42
CA SER A 264 14.96 13.10 -3.58
C SER A 264 13.86 12.10 -3.98
N THR A 265 13.62 11.94 -5.28
CA THR A 265 12.66 11.00 -5.86
C THR A 265 12.96 9.53 -5.55
N ALA A 266 14.22 9.10 -5.56
CA ALA A 266 14.57 7.72 -5.26
C ALA A 266 14.39 7.38 -3.77
N ILE A 267 14.49 8.38 -2.89
CA ILE A 267 14.20 8.23 -1.47
C ILE A 267 12.69 8.23 -1.23
N ALA A 268 11.95 9.12 -1.89
CA ALA A 268 10.49 9.14 -1.85
C ALA A 268 9.90 7.78 -2.26
N GLU A 269 10.35 7.21 -3.38
CA GLU A 269 9.95 5.89 -3.88
C GLU A 269 10.39 4.69 -3.00
N ALA A 270 11.08 4.93 -1.89
CA ALA A 270 11.35 3.90 -0.90
C ALA A 270 10.18 3.69 0.06
N PHE A 271 9.21 4.61 0.08
CA PHE A 271 8.04 4.60 0.95
C PHE A 271 6.77 4.67 0.11
N ASP A 272 5.81 3.79 0.38
CA ASP A 272 4.44 3.96 -0.12
C ASP A 272 3.69 4.88 0.86
N GLU A 273 2.91 5.83 0.34
CA GLU A 273 2.26 6.83 1.20
C GLU A 273 0.98 6.26 1.82
N PRO A 274 0.77 6.40 3.14
CA PRO A 274 -0.40 5.85 3.81
C PRO A 274 -1.71 6.45 3.28
N MET A 275 -2.74 5.62 3.14
CA MET A 275 -4.10 6.05 2.81
C MET A 275 -4.93 6.25 4.07
N VAL A 276 -5.50 7.44 4.23
CA VAL A 276 -6.37 7.75 5.38
C VAL A 276 -7.67 6.94 5.32
N THR A 277 -8.21 6.58 6.49
CA THR A 277 -9.40 5.72 6.65
C THR A 277 -10.58 6.13 5.77
N GLN A 278 -10.89 7.43 5.70
CA GLN A 278 -12.04 7.91 4.94
C GLN A 278 -11.88 7.74 3.42
N ASP A 279 -10.66 7.92 2.92
CA ASP A 279 -10.33 7.72 1.51
C ASP A 279 -10.37 6.23 1.15
N ALA A 280 -9.88 5.37 2.05
CA ALA A 280 -10.00 3.92 1.93
C ALA A 280 -11.47 3.47 1.85
N ILE A 281 -12.34 4.01 2.70
CA ILE A 281 -13.79 3.75 2.66
C ILE A 281 -14.38 4.21 1.31
N SER A 282 -14.06 5.43 0.87
CA SER A 282 -14.53 5.96 -0.41
C SER A 282 -14.11 5.09 -1.59
N LEU A 283 -12.86 4.61 -1.60
CA LEU A 283 -12.34 3.69 -2.62
C LEU A 283 -13.08 2.36 -2.60
N LEU A 284 -13.22 1.71 -1.43
CA LEU A 284 -13.87 0.40 -1.33
C LEU A 284 -15.36 0.46 -1.69
N ASN A 285 -16.03 1.59 -1.44
CA ASN A 285 -17.43 1.82 -1.82
C ASN A 285 -17.66 1.77 -3.34
N ILE A 286 -16.62 1.95 -4.17
CA ILE A 286 -16.75 1.82 -5.63
C ILE A 286 -17.16 0.40 -6.03
N PHE A 287 -16.67 -0.60 -5.29
CA PHE A 287 -16.76 -2.01 -5.69
C PHE A 287 -17.85 -2.79 -4.96
N SER A 288 -18.25 -2.38 -3.75
CA SER A 288 -19.17 -3.13 -2.88
C SER A 288 -20.57 -2.50 -2.77
N ALA A 289 -21.63 -3.32 -2.71
CA ALA A 289 -22.94 -2.93 -2.17
C ALA A 289 -23.72 -4.13 -1.64
#